data_AF-G6AGZ9-F1
#
_entry.id   AF-G6AGZ9-F1
#
_cell.length_a   1.000
_cell.length_b   1.000
_cell.length_c   1.000
_cell.angle_alpha   90.00
_cell.angle_beta   90.00
_cell.angle_gamma   90.00
#
_symmetry.space_group_name_H-M   'P 1'
#
loop_
_entity.id
_entity.type
_entity.pdbx_description
1 polymer ?
#
loop_
_entity_poly.entity_id
_entity_poly.type
_entity_poly.pdbx_seq_one_letter_code
_entity_poly.pdbx_strand_id
1 'polypeptide(L)'
;MKRVRCPKCDNFITFDETKYSAGQRLVFQCPQCGKEFGIRIGVSKLRKTQKEENEQPDTDADEGKYGTLNVIENMFHYRQIIPLEMGENVIGRYQKGNPINCPIETVDPSVDMTHCIITVSRNKKGKLQYVLRDGPSYTGTFVDNEILGDRERRVISGGTLFTIGATSIILNTQEEETEEK
;
A
#
# COMPACT_ATOMS: atom_id res chain seq x y z
N MET A 1 12.55 1.19 23.18
CA MET A 1 11.10 1.26 23.49
C MET A 1 10.35 0.68 22.30
N LYS A 2 9.42 -0.26 22.51
CA LYS A 2 8.55 -0.80 21.46
C LYS A 2 7.13 -0.29 21.60
N ARG A 3 6.38 -0.35 20.50
CA ARG A 3 4.97 0.05 20.42
C ARG A 3 4.10 -1.13 20.07
N VAL A 4 2.90 -1.18 20.64
CA VAL A 4 1.86 -2.14 20.30
C VAL A 4 0.57 -1.42 19.95
N ARG A 5 -0.07 -1.84 18.86
CA ARG A 5 -1.34 -1.30 18.38
C ARG A 5 -2.51 -2.01 19.07
N CYS A 6 -3.46 -1.24 19.60
CA CYS A 6 -4.68 -1.80 20.17
C CYS A 6 -5.58 -2.36 19.04
N PRO A 7 -6.06 -3.62 19.12
CA PRO A 7 -6.89 -4.22 18.07
C PRO A 7 -8.33 -3.66 17.99
N LYS A 8 -8.70 -2.71 18.86
CA LYS A 8 -10.07 -2.15 18.91
C LYS A 8 -10.14 -0.70 18.43
N CYS A 9 -9.16 0.13 18.78
CA CYS A 9 -9.18 1.57 18.50
C CYS A 9 -7.89 2.07 17.86
N ASP A 10 -7.01 1.15 17.46
CA ASP A 10 -5.74 1.45 16.78
C ASP A 10 -4.76 2.36 17.52
N ASN A 11 -5.03 2.63 18.80
CA ASN A 11 -4.14 3.43 19.64
C ASN A 11 -2.81 2.69 19.90
N PHE A 12 -1.71 3.45 19.93
CA PHE A 12 -0.38 2.93 20.20
C PHE A 12 -0.05 2.99 21.68
N ILE A 13 0.36 1.85 22.24
CA ILE A 13 0.84 1.74 23.62
C ILE A 13 2.34 1.50 23.57
N THR A 14 3.11 2.33 24.25
CA THR A 14 4.57 2.19 24.37
C THR A 14 4.93 1.31 25.57
N PHE A 15 5.89 0.41 25.38
CA PHE A 15 6.45 -0.39 26.47
C PHE A 15 7.96 -0.61 26.28
N ASP A 16 8.63 -0.91 27.39
CA ASP A 16 10.06 -1.18 27.38
C ASP A 16 10.31 -2.68 27.22
N GLU A 17 10.73 -3.08 26.03
CA GLU A 17 11.02 -4.48 25.70
C GLU A 17 12.20 -5.05 26.50
N THR A 18 13.13 -4.20 26.96
CA THR A 18 14.32 -4.64 27.72
C THR A 18 13.96 -5.30 29.06
N LYS A 19 12.73 -5.11 29.53
CA LYS A 19 12.22 -5.68 30.78
C LYS A 19 11.60 -7.07 30.61
N TYR A 20 11.50 -7.60 29.39
CA TYR A 20 10.75 -8.83 29.10
C TYR A 20 11.53 -9.80 28.21
N SER A 21 11.35 -11.10 28.42
CA SER A 21 12.04 -12.14 27.65
C SER A 21 11.30 -12.49 26.35
N ALA A 22 12.05 -12.86 25.31
CA ALA A 22 11.48 -13.33 24.05
C ALA A 22 10.63 -14.58 24.28
N GLY A 23 9.41 -14.60 23.74
CA GLY A 23 8.42 -15.68 23.90
C GLY A 23 7.39 -15.44 25.02
N GLN A 24 7.58 -14.45 25.88
CA GLN A 24 6.65 -14.13 26.96
C GLN A 24 5.34 -13.54 26.41
N ARG A 25 4.21 -14.02 26.93
CA ARG A 25 2.87 -13.45 26.67
C ARG A 25 2.66 -12.27 27.63
N LEU A 26 2.58 -11.07 27.09
CA LEU A 26 2.26 -9.86 27.83
C LEU A 26 0.79 -9.50 27.60
N VAL A 27 0.11 -9.05 28.66
CA VAL A 27 -1.26 -8.53 28.60
C VAL A 27 -1.20 -7.02 28.77
N PHE A 28 -1.80 -6.29 27.84
CA PHE A 28 -1.88 -4.84 27.83
C PHE A 28 -3.34 -4.41 27.95
N GLN A 29 -3.59 -3.37 28.74
CA GLN A 29 -4.88 -2.68 28.76
C GLN A 29 -4.76 -1.38 27.98
N CYS A 30 -5.66 -1.16 27.02
CA CYS A 30 -5.68 0.09 26.27
C CYS A 30 -6.19 1.25 27.14
N PRO A 31 -5.45 2.36 27.28
CA PRO A 31 -5.90 3.50 28.08
C PRO A 31 -7.09 4.24 27.45
N GLN A 32 -7.29 4.12 26.13
CA GLN A 32 -8.36 4.83 25.42
C GLN A 32 -9.68 4.06 25.41
N CYS A 33 -9.65 2.73 25.28
CA CYS A 33 -10.88 1.92 25.14
C CYS A 33 -11.09 0.89 26.26
N GLY A 34 -10.18 0.84 27.24
CA GLY A 34 -10.24 -0.05 28.40
C GLY A 34 -10.05 -1.55 28.11
N LYS A 35 -9.90 -1.93 26.84
CA LYS A 35 -9.84 -3.34 26.42
C LYS A 35 -8.47 -3.96 26.70
N GLU A 36 -8.49 -5.15 27.28
CA GLU A 36 -7.31 -5.98 27.50
C GLU A 36 -7.00 -6.85 26.27
N PHE A 37 -5.73 -6.93 25.88
CA PHE A 37 -5.27 -7.76 24.79
C PHE A 37 -3.87 -8.30 25.06
N GLY A 38 -3.58 -9.50 24.54
CA GLY A 38 -2.30 -10.18 24.75
C GLY A 38 -1.40 -10.12 23.52
N ILE A 39 -0.12 -9.84 23.70
CA ILE A 39 0.92 -10.00 22.66
C ILE A 39 1.99 -10.99 23.09
N ARG A 40 2.62 -11.66 22.13
CA ARG A 40 3.78 -12.53 22.37
C ARG A 40 5.01 -11.86 21.77
N ILE A 41 6.00 -11.54 22.61
CA ILE A 41 7.26 -10.93 22.15
C ILE A 41 8.06 -11.97 21.36
N GLY A 42 8.66 -11.58 20.23
CA GLY A 42 9.63 -12.40 19.47
C GLY A 42 9.09 -13.23 18.30
N VAL A 43 7.78 -13.21 18.00
CA VAL A 43 7.19 -14.01 16.89
C VAL A 43 6.69 -13.21 15.70
N SER A 44 7.13 -11.96 15.55
CA SER A 44 6.82 -11.19 14.35
C SER A 44 7.93 -10.19 14.07
N LYS A 45 8.52 -10.26 12.86
CA LYS A 45 9.10 -9.09 12.22
C LYS A 45 7.99 -8.03 12.20
N LEU A 46 7.98 -7.15 13.21
CA LEU A 46 7.15 -5.96 13.15
C LEU A 46 7.63 -5.20 11.93
N ARG A 47 6.78 -5.10 10.89
CA ARG A 47 7.01 -4.11 9.83
C ARG A 47 7.13 -2.75 10.51
N LYS A 48 8.09 -1.95 10.04
CA LYS A 48 8.39 -0.60 10.53
C LYS A 48 7.11 0.24 10.48
N THR A 49 6.99 1.23 11.34
CA THR A 49 5.82 2.12 11.28
C THR A 49 5.88 2.97 10.00
N GLN A 50 4.72 3.31 9.41
CA GLN A 50 4.62 4.14 8.18
C GLN A 50 5.44 5.44 8.24
N LYS A 51 5.69 5.97 9.45
CA LYS A 51 6.53 7.16 9.65
C LYS A 51 8.03 6.87 9.48
N GLU A 52 8.49 5.69 9.90
CA GLU A 52 9.89 5.26 9.78
C GLU A 52 10.23 4.74 8.37
N GLU A 53 9.23 4.30 7.59
CA GLU A 53 9.40 3.94 6.17
C GLU A 53 9.50 5.20 5.29
N ASN A 54 8.75 6.26 5.60
CA ASN A 54 8.88 7.57 4.94
C ASN A 54 10.16 8.35 5.34
N GLU A 55 10.80 8.00 6.45
CA GLU A 55 12.03 8.66 6.96
C GLU A 55 13.31 7.91 6.59
N GLN A 56 13.22 6.75 5.93
CA GLN A 56 14.39 6.00 5.46
C GLN A 56 14.65 6.30 3.98
N PRO A 57 15.88 6.74 3.61
CA PRO A 57 16.27 6.75 2.21
C PRO A 57 16.32 5.30 1.72
N ASP A 58 15.79 5.09 0.51
CA ASP A 58 15.73 3.84 -0.25
C ASP A 58 16.86 2.85 0.09
N THR A 59 16.55 1.84 0.88
CA THR A 59 17.44 0.68 1.07
C THR A 59 16.67 -0.60 0.86
N ASP A 60 16.28 -0.85 -0.39
CA ASP A 60 16.26 -2.17 -1.00
C ASP A 60 16.37 -1.96 -2.53
N ALA A 61 17.53 -2.32 -3.10
CA ALA A 61 17.92 -2.02 -4.49
C ALA A 61 17.07 -2.71 -5.60
N ASP A 62 15.97 -3.38 -5.23
CA ASP A 62 14.99 -3.99 -6.13
C ASP A 62 13.58 -3.34 -6.01
N GLU A 63 13.31 -2.54 -4.97
CA GLU A 63 12.02 -1.88 -4.77
C GLU A 63 11.86 -0.73 -5.79
N GLY A 64 10.99 -0.90 -6.78
CA GLY A 64 10.70 0.14 -7.78
C GLY A 64 11.40 -0.02 -9.14
N LYS A 65 12.09 -1.14 -9.38
CA LYS A 65 12.70 -1.47 -10.69
C LYS A 65 11.72 -1.43 -11.86
N TYR A 66 10.44 -1.73 -11.58
CA TYR A 66 9.39 -1.77 -12.58
C TYR A 66 8.40 -0.59 -12.44
N GLY A 67 8.78 0.47 -11.73
CA GLY A 67 7.91 1.61 -11.43
C GLY A 67 7.32 1.56 -10.02
N THR A 68 6.73 2.67 -9.61
CA THR A 68 6.12 2.85 -8.29
C THR A 68 4.76 3.54 -8.45
N LEU A 69 3.85 3.24 -7.54
CA LEU A 69 2.58 3.94 -7.40
C LEU A 69 2.68 4.93 -6.25
N ASN A 70 2.58 6.21 -6.57
CA ASN A 70 2.51 7.28 -5.60
C ASN A 70 1.04 7.53 -5.25
N VAL A 71 0.62 7.02 -4.10
CA VAL A 71 -0.71 7.25 -3.55
C VAL A 71 -0.72 8.62 -2.87
N ILE A 72 -1.53 9.54 -3.38
CA ILE A 72 -1.61 10.92 -2.89
C ILE A 72 -2.37 10.95 -1.57
N GLU A 73 -1.80 11.63 -0.57
CA GLU A 73 -2.44 11.81 0.74
C GLU A 73 -3.83 12.46 0.63
N ASN A 74 -4.77 11.97 1.44
CA ASN A 74 -6.09 12.56 1.59
C ASN A 74 -6.58 12.39 3.05
N MET A 75 -7.86 12.68 3.31
CA MET A 75 -8.44 12.56 4.65
C MET A 75 -8.56 11.12 5.18
N PHE A 76 -8.41 10.10 4.33
CA PHE A 76 -8.57 8.69 4.67
C PHE A 76 -7.24 7.95 4.83
N HIS A 77 -6.13 8.53 4.36
CA HIS A 77 -4.79 7.93 4.46
C HIS A 77 -3.67 8.93 4.19
N TYR A 78 -2.50 8.65 4.75
CA TYR A 78 -1.26 9.32 4.39
C TYR A 78 -0.76 8.92 3.00
N ARG A 79 0.21 9.68 2.50
CA ARG A 79 0.97 9.34 1.29
C ARG A 79 1.60 7.95 1.44
N GLN A 80 1.48 7.12 0.40
CA GLN A 80 2.08 5.79 0.33
C GLN A 80 2.79 5.61 -1.01
N ILE A 81 3.92 4.91 -1.02
CA ILE A 81 4.65 4.54 -2.23
C ILE A 81 4.63 3.02 -2.31
N ILE A 82 4.06 2.49 -3.40
CA ILE A 82 3.92 1.04 -3.58
C ILE A 82 4.77 0.63 -4.79
N PRO A 83 5.82 -0.18 -4.61
CA PRO A 83 6.62 -0.68 -5.73
C PRO A 83 5.80 -1.65 -6.58
N LEU A 84 5.98 -1.58 -7.91
CA LEU A 84 5.39 -2.51 -8.85
C LEU A 84 6.33 -3.69 -9.12
N GLU A 85 5.73 -4.86 -9.32
CA GLU A 85 6.38 -6.10 -9.73
C GLU A 85 6.03 -6.45 -11.19
N MET A 86 6.82 -7.34 -11.80
CA MET A 86 6.45 -7.92 -13.08
C MET A 86 5.20 -8.80 -12.98
N GLY A 87 4.32 -8.71 -13.96
CA GLY A 87 3.06 -9.45 -13.97
C GLY A 87 1.89 -8.64 -13.41
N GLU A 88 0.95 -9.29 -12.73
CA GLU A 88 -0.26 -8.64 -12.21
C GLU A 88 -0.02 -8.01 -10.83
N ASN A 89 -0.25 -6.71 -10.74
CA ASN A 89 -0.22 -5.91 -9.52
C ASN A 89 -1.65 -5.58 -9.14
N VAL A 90 -2.17 -6.27 -8.13
CA VAL A 90 -3.54 -6.17 -7.66
C VAL A 90 -3.61 -5.12 -6.57
N ILE A 91 -4.35 -4.04 -6.85
CA ILE A 91 -4.45 -2.85 -6.02
C ILE A 91 -5.81 -2.85 -5.32
N GLY A 92 -5.81 -2.54 -4.04
CA GLY A 92 -7.05 -2.43 -3.26
C GLY A 92 -6.78 -2.12 -1.80
N ARG A 93 -7.85 -2.02 -1.02
CA ARG A 93 -7.77 -1.73 0.41
C ARG A 93 -7.11 -2.87 1.17
N TYR A 94 -6.17 -2.53 2.04
CA TYR A 94 -5.54 -3.47 2.94
C TYR A 94 -6.58 -4.12 3.88
N GLN A 95 -6.61 -5.45 3.90
CA GLN A 95 -7.34 -6.22 4.90
C GLN A 95 -6.55 -7.47 5.24
N LYS A 96 -6.52 -7.82 6.54
CA LYS A 96 -5.85 -9.03 7.00
C LYS A 96 -6.44 -10.27 6.32
N GLY A 97 -5.60 -11.00 5.61
CA GLY A 97 -5.97 -12.23 4.89
C GLY A 97 -6.40 -12.03 3.43
N ASN A 98 -6.44 -10.80 2.93
CA ASN A 98 -6.68 -10.52 1.51
C ASN A 98 -5.38 -10.74 0.69
N PRO A 99 -5.36 -11.61 -0.34
CA PRO A 99 -4.15 -11.97 -1.07
C PRO A 99 -3.80 -10.98 -2.19
N ILE A 100 -3.70 -9.69 -1.88
CA ILE A 100 -3.26 -8.65 -2.83
C ILE A 100 -1.78 -8.30 -2.60
N ASN A 101 -1.05 -7.98 -3.67
CA ASN A 101 0.36 -7.59 -3.61
C ASN A 101 0.58 -6.07 -3.53
N CYS A 102 -0.40 -5.25 -3.94
CA CYS A 102 -0.33 -3.78 -3.83
C CYS A 102 -1.44 -3.24 -2.90
N PRO A 103 -1.41 -3.56 -1.59
CA PRO A 103 -2.39 -3.03 -0.65
C PRO A 103 -2.20 -1.54 -0.38
N ILE A 104 -3.31 -0.81 -0.32
CA ILE A 104 -3.37 0.56 0.17
C ILE A 104 -3.96 0.55 1.57
N GLU A 105 -3.21 1.09 2.53
CA GLU A 105 -3.71 1.31 3.88
C GLU A 105 -4.62 2.55 3.89
N THR A 106 -5.93 2.32 3.75
CA THR A 106 -6.95 3.38 3.72
C THR A 106 -8.18 2.97 4.51
N VAL A 107 -8.81 3.96 5.16
CA VAL A 107 -10.15 3.80 5.78
C VAL A 107 -11.28 4.26 4.86
N ASP A 108 -10.98 4.56 3.60
CA ASP A 108 -11.97 4.94 2.59
C ASP A 108 -12.93 3.76 2.31
N PRO A 109 -14.25 3.94 2.54
CA PRO A 109 -15.23 2.90 2.25
C PRO A 109 -15.43 2.65 0.75
N SER A 110 -15.03 3.60 -0.12
CA SER A 110 -15.20 3.53 -1.57
C SER A 110 -14.07 2.77 -2.29
N VAL A 111 -13.00 2.41 -1.57
CA VAL A 111 -11.91 1.57 -2.09
C VAL A 111 -12.17 0.11 -1.71
N ASP A 112 -12.35 -0.71 -2.73
CA ASP A 112 -12.60 -2.14 -2.59
C ASP A 112 -11.34 -2.92 -2.23
N MET A 113 -11.53 -4.12 -1.68
CA MET A 113 -10.45 -5.04 -1.33
C MET A 113 -9.62 -5.48 -2.55
N THR A 114 -10.25 -5.52 -3.72
CA THR A 114 -9.62 -5.80 -5.01
C THR A 114 -10.26 -4.83 -6.00
N HIS A 115 -9.62 -3.69 -6.19
CA HIS A 115 -10.25 -2.56 -6.87
C HIS A 115 -9.80 -2.45 -8.32
N CYS A 116 -8.48 -2.45 -8.56
CA CYS A 116 -7.94 -2.40 -9.91
C CYS A 116 -6.68 -3.25 -10.02
N ILE A 117 -6.26 -3.50 -11.26
CA ILE A 117 -5.08 -4.33 -11.53
C ILE A 117 -4.23 -3.63 -12.58
N ILE A 118 -2.94 -3.47 -12.27
CA ILE A 118 -1.92 -3.03 -13.22
C ILE A 118 -1.10 -4.24 -13.64
N THR A 119 -1.15 -4.60 -14.92
CA THR A 119 -0.25 -5.59 -15.49
C THR A 119 1.00 -4.92 -16.01
N VAL A 120 2.15 -5.27 -15.44
CA VAL A 120 3.46 -4.86 -15.93
C VAL A 120 4.03 -5.96 -16.80
N SER A 121 4.44 -5.62 -18.02
CA SER A 121 5.01 -6.57 -18.98
C SER A 121 6.11 -5.90 -19.82
N ARG A 122 6.88 -6.69 -20.58
CA ARG A 122 7.80 -6.16 -21.58
C ARG A 122 7.21 -6.29 -22.97
N ASN A 123 7.27 -5.22 -23.75
CA ASN A 123 6.90 -5.29 -25.16
C ASN A 123 8.01 -5.99 -25.99
N LYS A 124 7.77 -6.18 -27.29
CA LYS A 124 8.73 -6.80 -28.23
C LYS A 124 10.08 -6.07 -28.33
N LYS A 125 10.16 -4.80 -27.91
CA LYS A 125 11.38 -3.98 -27.88
C LYS A 125 12.07 -4.01 -26.51
N GLY A 126 11.57 -4.79 -25.55
CA GLY A 126 12.10 -4.88 -24.19
C GLY A 126 11.69 -3.73 -23.25
N LYS A 127 10.88 -2.77 -23.72
CA LYS A 127 10.38 -1.64 -22.93
C LYS A 127 9.25 -2.08 -22.01
N LEU A 128 9.17 -1.51 -20.81
CA LEU A 128 8.07 -1.76 -19.87
C LEU A 128 6.75 -1.23 -20.44
N GLN A 129 5.69 -2.00 -20.26
CA GLN A 129 4.33 -1.65 -20.61
C GLN A 129 3.44 -1.88 -19.40
N TYR A 130 2.61 -0.88 -19.11
CA TYR A 130 1.66 -0.86 -18.01
C TYR A 130 0.25 -0.89 -18.58
N VAL A 131 -0.55 -1.86 -18.14
CA VAL A 131 -1.94 -1.99 -18.55
C VAL A 131 -2.82 -1.96 -17.32
N LEU A 132 -3.62 -0.92 -17.18
CA LEU A 132 -4.60 -0.78 -16.11
C LEU A 132 -5.93 -1.38 -16.55
N ARG A 133 -6.56 -2.13 -15.65
CA ARG A 133 -7.94 -2.60 -15.78
C ARG A 133 -8.68 -2.43 -14.47
N ASP A 134 -9.98 -2.22 -14.56
CA ASP A 134 -10.86 -2.29 -13.41
C ASP A 134 -10.96 -3.74 -12.90
N GLY A 135 -11.04 -3.88 -11.57
CA GLY A 135 -11.30 -5.14 -10.89
C GLY A 135 -12.80 -5.36 -10.66
N PRO A 136 -13.20 -6.20 -9.70
CA PRO A 136 -14.57 -6.27 -9.21
C PRO A 136 -14.89 -5.07 -8.30
N SER A 137 -14.64 -3.84 -8.77
CA SER A 137 -14.86 -2.63 -7.99
C SER A 137 -16.34 -2.22 -7.99
N TYR A 138 -16.78 -1.58 -6.91
CA TYR A 138 -18.14 -1.02 -6.83
C TYR A 138 -18.21 0.42 -7.35
N THR A 139 -17.15 1.19 -7.17
CA THR A 139 -17.12 2.62 -7.55
C THR A 139 -16.45 2.89 -8.90
N GLY A 140 -15.71 1.91 -9.44
CA GLY A 140 -15.01 2.05 -10.72
C GLY A 140 -13.63 2.69 -10.58
N THR A 141 -12.77 2.36 -11.54
CA THR A 141 -11.46 2.99 -11.72
C THR A 141 -11.53 4.06 -12.80
N PHE A 142 -10.99 5.25 -12.52
CA PHE A 142 -11.01 6.41 -13.41
C PHE A 142 -9.60 6.77 -13.86
N VAL A 143 -9.42 7.06 -15.15
CA VAL A 143 -8.19 7.61 -15.73
C VAL A 143 -8.57 8.88 -16.45
N ASP A 144 -7.91 10.01 -16.15
CA ASP A 144 -8.23 11.32 -16.73
C ASP A 144 -9.72 11.72 -16.62
N ASN A 145 -10.35 11.37 -15.50
CA ASN A 145 -11.79 11.53 -15.22
C ASN A 145 -12.74 10.66 -16.07
N GLU A 146 -12.20 9.72 -16.86
CA GLU A 146 -12.99 8.73 -17.59
C GLU A 146 -12.96 7.37 -16.88
N ILE A 147 -14.13 6.83 -16.59
CA ILE A 147 -14.27 5.48 -16.01
C ILE A 147 -13.81 4.42 -17.02
N LEU A 148 -13.11 3.41 -16.55
CA LEU A 148 -12.82 2.21 -17.35
C LEU A 148 -14.10 1.41 -17.58
N GLY A 149 -14.37 1.07 -18.84
CA GLY A 149 -15.52 0.24 -19.21
C GLY A 149 -15.38 -1.22 -18.79
N ASP A 150 -16.46 -1.99 -18.95
CA ASP A 150 -16.45 -3.44 -18.64
C ASP A 150 -15.36 -4.16 -19.44
N ARG A 151 -14.46 -4.85 -18.72
CA ARG A 151 -13.29 -5.56 -19.25
C ARG A 151 -12.32 -4.68 -20.05
N GLU A 152 -12.42 -3.36 -19.94
CA GLU A 152 -11.49 -2.45 -20.59
C GLU A 152 -10.07 -2.66 -20.07
N ARG A 153 -9.11 -2.56 -20.98
CA ARG A 153 -7.68 -2.56 -20.67
C ARG A 153 -7.07 -1.32 -21.28
N ARG A 154 -6.63 -0.40 -20.43
CA ARG A 154 -6.04 0.88 -20.86
C ARG A 154 -4.54 0.84 -20.67
N VAL A 155 -3.79 1.13 -21.71
CA VAL A 155 -2.34 1.30 -21.61
C VAL A 155 -2.07 2.65 -20.96
N ILE A 156 -1.30 2.67 -19.89
CA ILE A 156 -0.92 3.89 -19.16
C ILE A 156 0.61 4.09 -19.21
N SER A 157 1.05 5.33 -19.04
CA SER A 157 2.47 5.71 -19.03
C SER A 157 2.89 6.30 -17.69
N GLY A 158 4.18 6.57 -17.52
CA GLY A 158 4.65 7.47 -16.46
C GLY A 158 3.83 8.76 -16.43
N GLY A 159 3.62 9.27 -15.22
CA GLY A 159 2.84 10.48 -14.96
C GLY A 159 1.33 10.29 -15.01
N THR A 160 0.82 9.12 -15.42
CA THR A 160 -0.63 8.90 -15.49
C THR A 160 -1.25 8.97 -14.11
N LEU A 161 -2.22 9.88 -13.95
CA LEU A 161 -3.05 10.00 -12.78
C LEU A 161 -4.32 9.16 -12.96
N PHE A 162 -4.57 8.27 -12.02
CA PHE A 162 -5.82 7.53 -11.95
C PHE A 162 -6.40 7.56 -10.54
N THR A 163 -7.70 7.38 -10.43
CA THR A 163 -8.45 7.51 -9.18
C THR A 163 -9.28 6.26 -8.94
N ILE A 164 -9.28 5.81 -7.69
CA ILE A 164 -10.11 4.72 -7.19
C ILE A 164 -10.83 5.23 -5.94
N GLY A 165 -12.17 5.22 -5.93
CA GLY A 165 -12.91 5.86 -4.84
C GLY A 165 -12.52 7.35 -4.65
N ALA A 166 -12.09 7.75 -3.45
CA ALA A 166 -11.54 9.09 -3.19
C ALA A 166 -9.99 9.14 -3.20
N THR A 167 -9.33 8.05 -3.58
CA THR A 167 -7.87 7.92 -3.59
C THR A 167 -7.31 8.18 -4.99
N SER A 168 -6.45 9.19 -5.11
CA SER A 168 -5.71 9.50 -6.34
C SER A 168 -4.31 8.90 -6.31
N ILE A 169 -3.89 8.33 -7.44
CA ILE A 169 -2.65 7.57 -7.58
C ILE A 169 -1.94 8.00 -8.86
N ILE A 170 -0.63 8.27 -8.76
CA ILE A 170 0.23 8.57 -9.91
C ILE A 170 1.14 7.37 -10.16
N LEU A 171 1.21 6.92 -11.42
CA LEU A 171 2.21 5.96 -11.86
C LEU A 171 3.53 6.68 -12.12
N ASN A 172 4.57 6.37 -11.34
CA ASN A 172 5.93 6.81 -11.58
C ASN A 172 6.73 5.71 -12.27
N THR A 173 7.46 6.08 -13.33
CA THR A 173 8.32 5.15 -14.06
C THR A 173 9.72 5.73 -14.22
N GLN A 174 10.74 4.87 -14.26
CA GLN A 174 12.15 5.31 -14.37
C GLN A 174 12.48 6.05 -15.67
N GLU A 175 11.60 6.00 -16.68
CA GLU A 175 11.83 6.69 -17.95
C GLU A 175 11.75 8.22 -17.81
N GLU A 176 10.99 8.73 -16.84
CA GLU A 176 10.79 10.18 -16.65
C GLU A 176 11.97 10.85 -15.94
N GLU A 177 12.69 10.13 -15.06
CA GLU A 177 13.88 10.68 -14.38
C GLU A 177 15.05 10.98 -15.33
N THR A 178 14.98 10.48 -16.58
CA THR A 178 16.04 10.69 -17.57
C THR A 178 15.83 11.96 -18.41
N GLU A 179 14.62 12.54 -18.43
CA GLU A 179 14.31 13.71 -19.26
C GLU A 179 14.52 15.07 -18.57
N GLU A 180 14.79 15.10 -17.26
CA GLU A 180 15.04 16.33 -16.48
C GLU A 180 16.54 16.64 -16.20
N LYS A 181 17.48 16.12 -17.01
CA LYS A 181 18.93 16.45 -16.88
C LYS A 181 19.55 17.05 -18.13
#